data_AF-A0A6V8ERQ4-F1
#
_entry.id   AF-A0A6V8ERQ4-F1
#
_cell.length_a   1.000
_cell.length_b   1.000
_cell.length_c   1.000
_cell.angle_alpha   90.00
_cell.angle_beta   90.00
_cell.angle_gamma   90.00
#
_symmetry.space_group_name_H-M   'P 1'
#
loop_
_entity.id
_entity.type
_entity.pdbx_description
1 polymer ?
#
loop_
_entity_poly.entity_id
_entity_poly.type
_entity_poly.pdbx_seq_one_letter_code
_entity_poly.pdbx_strand_id
1 'polypeptide(L)'
;CGRFSCGNCGVVYHDSFNPLPESGCACGAFSEKRRADDTEATVVARLKAYHEQTAPLAAFYGDAGLFTVVDGDRDIDLITTDLLNALE
;
A
#
# COMPACT_ATOMS: atom_id res chain seq x y z
N CYS A 1 0.97 13.17 1.07
CA CYS A 1 0.29 12.10 1.84
C CYS A 1 -1.22 12.30 1.68
N GLY A 2 -1.96 11.24 1.32
CA GLY A 2 -3.42 11.32 1.17
C GLY A 2 -4.17 10.08 1.66
N ARG A 3 -3.51 9.23 2.46
CA ARG A 3 -4.09 7.98 2.97
C ARG A 3 -5.05 8.26 4.12
N PHE A 4 -6.23 7.67 4.06
CA PHE A 4 -7.18 7.60 5.17
C PHE A 4 -7.86 6.25 5.20
N SER A 5 -8.58 5.96 6.28
CA SER A 5 -9.26 4.67 6.44
C SER A 5 -10.62 4.84 7.09
N CYS A 6 -11.51 3.89 6.88
CA CYS A 6 -12.75 3.82 7.66
C CYS A 6 -12.44 3.25 9.05
N GLY A 7 -12.73 4.01 10.10
CA GLY A 7 -12.55 3.61 11.49
C GLY A 7 -13.40 2.41 11.92
N ASN A 8 -14.45 2.08 11.17
CA ASN A 8 -15.37 0.98 11.48
C ASN A 8 -14.95 -0.36 10.84
N CYS A 9 -14.49 -0.36 9.58
CA CYS A 9 -14.15 -1.60 8.86
C CYS A 9 -12.69 -1.70 8.40
N GLY A 10 -11.89 -0.64 8.55
CA GLY A 10 -10.47 -0.64 8.22
C GLY A 10 -10.13 -0.50 6.74
N VAL A 11 -11.13 -0.44 5.84
CA VAL A 11 -10.90 -0.20 4.40
C VAL A 11 -10.09 1.10 4.23
N VAL A 12 -9.05 1.03 3.40
CA VAL A 12 -8.11 2.12 3.15
C VAL A 12 -8.47 2.82 1.85
N TYR A 13 -8.47 4.14 1.90
CA TYR A 13 -8.70 5.03 0.77
C TYR A 13 -7.52 5.98 0.59
N HIS A 14 -7.46 6.62 -0.57
CA HIS A 14 -6.54 7.70 -0.86
C HIS A 14 -7.29 8.85 -1.52
N ASP A 15 -6.92 10.09 -1.22
CA ASP A 15 -7.52 11.31 -1.78
C ASP A 15 -7.48 11.41 -3.34
N SER A 16 -6.82 10.47 -4.04
CA SER A 16 -6.62 10.55 -5.51
C SER A 16 -6.60 9.17 -6.16
N PHE A 17 -5.82 8.22 -5.61
CA PHE A 17 -5.60 6.91 -6.23
C PHE A 17 -6.66 5.86 -5.85
N ASN A 18 -7.40 6.05 -4.76
CA ASN A 18 -8.49 5.18 -4.34
C ASN A 18 -9.51 5.98 -3.50
N PRO A 19 -10.23 6.93 -4.12
CA PRO A 19 -11.13 7.82 -3.40
C PRO A 19 -12.30 7.06 -2.77
N LEU A 20 -12.86 7.62 -1.69
CA LEU A 20 -14.12 7.13 -1.14
C LEU A 20 -15.24 7.37 -2.18
N PRO A 21 -16.01 6.35 -2.57
CA PRO A 21 -17.15 6.53 -3.46
C PRO A 21 -18.21 7.46 -2.86
N GLU A 22 -19.01 8.12 -3.71
CA GLU A 22 -20.12 8.98 -3.26
C GLU A 22 -21.19 8.21 -2.47
N SER A 23 -21.35 6.91 -2.76
CA SER A 23 -22.21 6.00 -1.99
C SER A 23 -21.71 5.74 -0.57
N GLY A 24 -20.51 6.24 -0.23
CA GLY A 24 -19.85 6.05 1.05
C GLY A 24 -19.10 4.73 1.14
N CYS A 25 -18.66 4.40 2.35
CA CYS A 25 -17.94 3.16 2.61
C CYS A 25 -18.88 1.96 2.50
N ALA A 26 -18.41 0.86 1.91
CA ALA A 26 -19.21 -0.36 1.72
C ALA A 26 -19.79 -0.96 3.02
N CYS A 27 -19.24 -0.62 4.20
CA CYS A 27 -19.76 -1.04 5.49
C CYS A 27 -20.96 -0.23 5.99
N GLY A 28 -21.43 0.77 5.24
CA GLY A 28 -22.61 1.59 5.55
C GLY A 28 -22.42 2.63 6.67
N ALA A 29 -21.33 2.56 7.44
CA ALA A 29 -21.02 3.49 8.54
C ALA A 29 -19.59 4.00 8.40
N PHE A 30 -19.40 5.03 7.56
CA PHE A 30 -18.09 5.64 7.35
C PHE A 30 -17.71 6.56 8.51
N SER A 31 -16.49 6.38 9.03
CA SER A 31 -15.86 7.27 9.99
C SER A 31 -14.42 7.48 9.53
N GLU A 32 -14.07 8.71 9.12
CA GLU A 32 -12.74 8.97 8.59
C GLU A 32 -11.69 8.90 9.70
N LYS A 33 -10.63 8.12 9.46
CA LYS A 33 -9.46 8.02 10.33
C LYS A 33 -8.18 8.20 9.52
N ARG A 34 -7.46 9.28 9.80
CA ARG A 34 -6.09 9.53 9.33
C ARG A 34 -5.10 9.22 10.45
N ARG A 35 -3.93 8.69 10.13
CA ARG A 35 -2.91 8.44 11.14
C ARG A 35 -2.12 9.71 11.40
N ALA A 36 -1.70 9.93 12.65
CA ALA A 36 -0.87 11.07 13.01
C ALA A 36 0.56 10.97 12.43
N ASP A 37 1.04 9.75 12.14
CA ASP A 37 2.38 9.49 11.62
C ASP A 37 2.48 9.61 10.09
N ASP A 38 1.37 9.90 9.39
CA ASP A 38 1.29 10.06 7.94
C ASP A 38 1.84 11.44 7.50
N THR A 39 3.09 11.75 7.90
CA THR A 39 3.83 12.99 7.61
C THR A 39 5.04 12.73 6.71
N GLU A 40 5.51 13.74 5.99
CA GLU A 40 6.70 13.64 5.14
C GLU A 40 7.94 13.18 5.92
N ALA A 41 8.21 13.78 7.08
CA ALA A 41 9.35 13.42 7.91
C ALA A 41 9.33 11.94 8.34
N THR A 42 8.15 11.43 8.73
CA THR A 42 7.99 10.01 9.06
C THR A 42 8.22 9.12 7.84
N VAL A 43 7.70 9.49 6.67
CA VAL A 43 7.87 8.71 5.43
C VAL A 43 9.33 8.61 5.04
N VAL A 44 10.07 9.72 5.06
CA VAL A 44 11.52 9.73 4.77
C VAL A 44 12.29 8.83 5.74
N ALA A 45 12.00 8.93 7.04
CA ALA A 45 12.65 8.09 8.05
C ALA A 45 12.36 6.59 7.84
N ARG A 46 11.11 6.25 7.48
CA ARG A 46 10.70 4.86 7.20
C ARG A 46 11.32 4.30 5.92
N LEU A 47 11.40 5.09 4.86
CA LEU A 47 12.05 4.67 3.62
C LEU A 47 13.53 4.37 3.83
N LYS A 48 14.22 5.23 4.60
CA LYS A 48 15.60 4.96 5.00
C LYS A 48 15.73 3.62 5.75
N ALA A 49 14.88 3.39 6.76
CA ALA A 49 14.89 2.14 7.52
C ALA A 49 14.58 0.91 6.63
N TYR A 50 13.64 1.04 5.68
CA TYR A 50 13.34 -0.02 4.70
C TYR A 50 14.56 -0.37 3.85
N HIS A 51 15.28 0.63 3.31
CA HIS A 51 16.47 0.38 2.50
C HIS A 51 17.61 -0.26 3.30
N GLU A 52 17.76 0.10 4.58
CA GLU A 52 18.79 -0.46 5.45
C GLU A 52 18.46 -1.89 5.93
N GLN A 53 17.18 -2.19 6.21
CA GLN A 53 16.80 -3.39 6.95
C GLN A 53 15.99 -4.40 6.13
N THR A 54 15.20 -3.94 5.16
CA THR A 54 14.26 -4.78 4.42
C THR A 54 14.70 -5.02 2.98
N ALA A 55 15.22 -4.01 2.28
CA ALA A 55 15.66 -4.15 0.90
C ALA A 55 16.70 -5.28 0.65
N PRO A 56 17.65 -5.57 1.57
CA PRO A 56 18.56 -6.71 1.40
C PRO A 56 17.87 -8.07 1.33
N LEU A 57 16.65 -8.21 1.87
CA LEU A 57 15.88 -9.46 1.79
C LEU A 57 15.48 -9.81 0.36
N ALA A 58 15.33 -8.82 -0.52
CA ALA A 58 15.04 -9.06 -1.94
C ALA A 58 16.15 -9.87 -2.60
N ALA A 59 17.43 -9.57 -2.29
CA ALA A 59 18.56 -10.34 -2.78
C ALA A 59 18.54 -11.77 -2.21
N PHE A 60 18.29 -11.93 -0.91
CA PHE A 60 18.20 -13.25 -0.28
C PHE A 60 17.13 -14.15 -0.93
N TYR A 61 15.93 -13.63 -1.16
CA TYR A 61 14.87 -14.41 -1.83
C TYR A 61 15.14 -14.58 -3.34
N GLY A 62 15.83 -13.63 -3.97
CA GLY A 62 16.28 -13.72 -5.36
C GLY A 62 17.26 -14.86 -5.59
N ASP A 63 18.27 -14.98 -4.73
CA ASP A 63 19.25 -16.07 -4.76
C ASP A 63 18.60 -17.44 -4.51
N ALA A 64 17.51 -17.47 -3.73
CA ALA A 64 16.71 -18.68 -3.50
C ALA A 64 15.75 -19.03 -4.66
N GLY A 65 15.61 -18.17 -5.67
CA GLY A 65 14.64 -18.34 -6.75
C GLY A 65 13.17 -18.19 -6.31
N LEU A 66 12.94 -17.51 -5.18
CA LEU A 66 11.61 -17.32 -4.56
C LEU A 66 11.11 -15.87 -4.68
N PHE A 67 11.83 -15.01 -5.39
CA PHE A 67 11.52 -13.59 -5.48
C PHE A 67 11.02 -13.21 -6.89
N THR A 68 9.85 -12.59 -6.93
CA THR A 68 9.28 -12.00 -8.14
C THR A 68 9.05 -10.51 -7.91
N VAL A 69 9.55 -9.67 -8.81
CA VAL A 69 9.37 -8.22 -8.77
C VAL A 69 8.07 -7.84 -9.47
N VAL A 70 7.26 -7.00 -8.82
CA VAL A 70 6.06 -6.39 -9.39
C VAL A 70 6.17 -4.87 -9.28
N ASP A 71 5.78 -4.15 -10.33
CA ASP A 71 5.80 -2.69 -10.37
C ASP A 71 4.62 -2.10 -9.58
N GLY A 72 4.93 -1.40 -8.49
CA GLY A 72 3.95 -0.81 -7.58
C GLY A 72 3.47 0.60 -7.94
N ASP A 73 4.00 1.22 -8.99
CA ASP A 73 3.63 2.59 -9.41
C ASP A 73 2.54 2.62 -10.50
N ARG A 74 1.90 1.47 -10.77
CA ARG A 74 0.82 1.33 -11.75
C ARG A 74 -0.56 1.51 -11.12
N ASP A 75 -1.59 1.55 -11.95
CA ASP A 75 -2.99 1.52 -11.48
C ASP A 75 -3.30 0.24 -10.70
N ILE A 76 -4.17 0.34 -9.68
CA ILE A 76 -4.49 -0.74 -8.74
C ILE A 76 -4.93 -2.03 -9.47
N ASP A 77 -5.73 -1.92 -10.53
CA ASP A 77 -6.22 -3.06 -11.30
C ASP A 77 -5.09 -3.75 -12.09
N LEU A 78 -4.11 -2.97 -12.56
CA LEU A 78 -2.95 -3.49 -13.28
C LEU A 78 -2.00 -4.20 -12.31
N ILE A 79 -1.74 -3.62 -11.14
CA ILE A 79 -0.95 -4.26 -10.08
C ILE A 79 -1.59 -5.58 -9.65
N THR A 80 -2.93 -5.59 -9.50
CA THR A 80 -3.67 -6.82 -9.15
C THR A 80 -3.47 -7.90 -10.19
N THR A 81 -3.50 -7.54 -11.47
CA THR A 81 -3.24 -8.47 -12.58
C THR A 81 -1.80 -8.98 -12.56
N ASP A 82 -0.82 -8.10 -12.38
CA ASP A 82 0.60 -8.48 -12.30
C ASP A 82 0.87 -9.45 -11.14
N LEU A 83 0.22 -9.24 -9.98
CA LEU A 83 0.32 -10.13 -8.83
C LEU A 83 -0.26 -11.51 -9.09
N LEU A 84 -1.41 -11.59 -9.77
CA LEU A 84 -2.02 -12.89 -10.14
C LEU A 84 -1.13 -13.64 -11.13
N ASN A 85 -0.60 -12.97 -12.14
CA ASN A 85 0.31 -13.56 -13.11
C ASN A 85 1.62 -14.06 -12.47
N ALA A 86 2.08 -13.43 -11.39
CA ALA A 86 3.28 -13.84 -10.66
C ALA A 86 3.09 -15.14 -9.84
N LEU A 87 1.85 -15.60 -9.67
CA LEU A 87 1.50 -16.82 -8.92
C LEU A 87 1.20 -18.03 -9.81
N GLU A 88 1.08 -17.84 -11.12
CA GLU A 88 0.90 -18.90 -12.13
C GLU A 88 2.23 -19.56 -12.51
#